data_AF-A0A848XQ77-F1
#
_entry.id   AF-A0A848XQ77-F1
#
_cell.length_a   1.000
_cell.length_b   1.000
_cell.length_c   1.000
_cell.angle_alpha   90.00
_cell.angle_beta   90.00
_cell.angle_gamma   90.00
#
_symmetry.space_group_name_H-M   'P 1'
#
loop_
_entity.id
_entity.type
_entity.pdbx_description
1 polymer ?
#
loop_
_entity_poly.entity_id
_entity_poly.type
_entity_poly.pdbx_seq_one_letter_code
_entity_poly.pdbx_strand_id
1 'polypeptide(L)'
;MERPLWQIFLTMIIAAFGAVRAGGAAVVWAHEGLHPFVLSLSIQAGGGLLGALGIWIGGRWTRLGLLALGGGLTGGVLVGFAGGHLSLAAALGQIGAVVVGLGALAFLFKVASESDPDAA
;
A
#
# COMPACT_ATOMS: atom_id res chain seq x y z
N MET A 1 -15.57 -2.20 -20.86
CA MET A 1 -14.98 -0.92 -20.41
C MET A 1 -13.47 -1.11 -20.36
N GLU A 2 -12.75 -0.45 -21.27
CA GLU A 2 -11.29 -0.39 -21.21
C GLU A 2 -10.92 0.46 -19.99
N ARG A 3 -10.08 -0.07 -19.10
CA ARG A 3 -9.66 0.69 -17.92
C ARG A 3 -8.65 1.75 -18.34
N PRO A 4 -8.70 2.96 -17.75
CA PRO A 4 -7.76 4.00 -18.10
C PRO A 4 -6.32 3.55 -17.79
N LEU A 5 -5.39 3.84 -18.71
CA LEU A 5 -4.00 3.37 -18.63
C LEU A 5 -3.31 3.76 -17.31
N TRP A 6 -3.63 4.94 -16.76
CA TRP A 6 -3.06 5.38 -15.49
C TRP A 6 -3.48 4.47 -14.32
N GLN A 7 -4.69 3.91 -14.34
CA GLN A 7 -5.18 3.00 -13.30
C GLN A 7 -4.45 1.66 -13.39
N ILE A 8 -4.24 1.15 -14.60
CA ILE A 8 -3.47 -0.08 -14.84
C ILE A 8 -2.03 0.10 -14.34
N PHE A 9 -1.38 1.19 -14.76
CA PHE A 9 0.00 1.49 -14.37
C PHE A 9 0.15 1.64 -12.86
N LEU A 10 -0.77 2.37 -12.22
CA LEU A 10 -0.78 2.54 -10.76
C LEU A 10 -0.95 1.20 -10.04
N THR A 11 -1.89 0.35 -10.48
CA THR A 11 -2.06 -1.00 -9.93
C THR A 11 -0.76 -1.79 -10.03
N MET A 12 -0.07 -1.74 -11.18
CA MET A 12 1.19 -2.48 -11.38
C MET A 12 2.28 -1.97 -10.43
N ILE A 13 2.42 -0.66 -10.23
CA ILE A 13 3.39 -0.09 -9.29
C ILE A 13 3.11 -0.56 -7.86
N ILE A 14 1.86 -0.48 -7.42
CA ILE A 14 1.49 -0.86 -6.05
C ILE A 14 1.65 -2.37 -5.85
N ALA A 15 1.31 -3.18 -6.85
CA ALA A 15 1.52 -4.63 -6.82
C ALA A 15 3.02 -4.97 -6.77
N ALA A 16 3.85 -4.31 -7.57
CA ALA A 16 5.31 -4.49 -7.56
C ALA A 16 5.90 -4.11 -6.19
N PHE A 17 5.45 -3.00 -5.60
CA PHE A 17 5.84 -2.63 -4.24
C PHE A 17 5.47 -3.73 -3.24
N GLY A 18 4.23 -4.23 -3.28
CA GLY A 18 3.79 -5.32 -2.41
C GLY A 18 4.63 -6.59 -2.57
N ALA A 19 4.96 -6.96 -3.82
CA ALA A 19 5.81 -8.10 -4.13
C ALA A 19 7.24 -7.93 -3.61
N VAL A 20 7.83 -6.73 -3.71
CA VAL A 20 9.17 -6.43 -3.16
C VAL A 20 9.17 -6.60 -1.64
N ARG A 21 8.11 -6.13 -0.95
CA ARG A 21 7.97 -6.32 0.49
C ARG A 21 7.80 -7.79 0.88
N ALA A 22 7.02 -8.55 0.11
CA ALA A 22 6.87 -10.00 0.31
C ALA A 22 8.21 -10.74 0.11
N GLY A 23 8.96 -10.42 -0.95
CA GLY A 23 10.28 -10.98 -1.19
C GLY A 23 11.27 -10.65 -0.07
N GLY A 24 11.28 -9.41 0.41
CA GLY A 24 12.09 -9.02 1.57
C GLY A 24 11.71 -9.80 2.83
N ALA A 25 10.41 -9.99 3.09
CA ALA A 25 9.95 -10.78 4.22
C ALA A 25 10.42 -12.24 4.13
N ALA A 26 10.33 -12.85 2.94
CA ALA A 26 10.75 -14.22 2.70
C ALA A 26 12.26 -14.40 2.91
N VAL A 27 13.08 -13.45 2.43
CA VAL A 27 14.55 -13.48 2.62
C VAL A 27 14.89 -13.39 4.10
N VAL A 28 14.35 -12.41 4.83
CA VAL A 28 14.62 -12.26 6.27
C VAL A 28 14.14 -13.49 7.04
N TRP A 29 12.96 -14.03 6.70
CA TRP A 29 12.42 -15.22 7.35
C TRP A 29 13.32 -16.45 7.16
N ALA A 30 13.89 -16.61 5.96
CA ALA A 30 14.81 -17.72 5.67
C ALA A 30 16.13 -17.64 6.44
N HIS A 31 16.60 -16.42 6.76
CA HIS A 31 17.87 -16.21 7.46
C HIS A 31 17.72 -16.11 8.99
N GLU A 32 16.66 -15.47 9.47
CA GLU A 32 16.51 -15.08 10.88
C GLU A 32 15.29 -15.75 11.56
N GLY A 33 14.48 -16.49 10.80
CA GLY A 33 13.25 -17.06 11.32
C GLY A 33 12.17 -15.99 11.59
N LEU A 34 11.23 -16.29 12.47
CA LEU A 34 10.10 -15.41 12.79
C LEU A 34 10.59 -14.17 13.56
N HIS A 35 10.89 -13.10 12.81
CA HIS A 35 11.35 -11.80 13.32
C HIS A 35 10.24 -10.74 13.22
N PRO A 36 10.12 -9.77 14.17
CA PRO A 36 9.22 -8.62 14.03
C PRO A 36 9.36 -7.86 12.70
N PHE A 37 10.55 -7.88 12.11
CA PHE A 37 10.81 -7.29 10.79
C PHE A 37 10.12 -8.05 9.65
N VAL A 38 10.08 -9.39 9.70
CA VAL A 38 9.32 -10.23 8.76
C VAL A 38 7.84 -9.87 8.81
N LEU A 39 7.31 -9.71 10.03
CA LEU A 39 5.92 -9.32 10.23
C LEU A 39 5.64 -7.92 9.69
N SER A 40 6.54 -6.96 9.96
CA SER A 40 6.47 -5.60 9.41
C SER A 40 6.39 -5.61 7.87
N LEU A 41 7.31 -6.33 7.20
CA LEU A 41 7.34 -6.43 5.74
C LEU A 41 6.12 -7.16 5.19
N SER A 42 5.63 -8.20 5.86
CA SER A 42 4.46 -8.97 5.44
C SER A 42 3.18 -8.15 5.50
N ILE A 43 3.01 -7.31 6.54
CA ILE A 43 1.85 -6.41 6.66
C ILE A 43 1.89 -5.35 5.55
N GLN A 44 3.06 -4.79 5.25
CA GLN A 44 3.23 -3.84 4.13
C GLN A 44 2.93 -4.50 2.78
N ALA A 45 3.40 -5.75 2.59
CA ALA A 45 3.14 -6.52 1.38
C ALA A 45 1.64 -6.80 1.21
N GLY A 46 0.97 -7.27 2.27
CA GLY A 46 -0.46 -7.54 2.27
C GLY A 46 -1.27 -6.29 1.97
N GLY A 47 -0.97 -5.16 2.62
CA GLY A 47 -1.60 -3.87 2.34
C GLY A 47 -1.40 -3.41 0.90
N GLY A 48 -0.17 -3.53 0.38
CA GLY A 48 0.17 -3.24 -1.01
C GLY A 48 -0.66 -4.05 -1.99
N LEU A 49 -0.66 -5.38 -1.85
CA LEU A 49 -1.36 -6.28 -2.77
C LEU A 49 -2.88 -6.13 -2.69
N LEU A 50 -3.45 -6.01 -1.48
CA LEU A 50 -4.89 -5.75 -1.31
C LEU A 50 -5.28 -4.37 -1.86
N GLY A 51 -4.41 -3.38 -1.70
CA GLY A 51 -4.58 -2.05 -2.28
C GLY A 51 -4.60 -2.07 -3.80
N ALA A 52 -3.63 -2.76 -4.41
CA ALA A 52 -3.57 -2.97 -5.85
C ALA A 52 -4.81 -3.69 -6.37
N LEU A 53 -5.27 -4.73 -5.68
CA LEU A 53 -6.49 -5.48 -6.03
C LEU A 53 -7.74 -4.59 -5.95
N GLY A 54 -7.89 -3.80 -4.89
CA GLY A 54 -9.03 -2.89 -4.72
C GLY A 54 -9.08 -1.83 -5.82
N ILE A 55 -7.93 -1.24 -6.16
CA ILE A 55 -7.81 -0.29 -7.27
C ILE A 55 -8.11 -0.97 -8.61
N TRP A 56 -7.64 -2.21 -8.82
CA TRP A 56 -7.92 -2.97 -10.03
C TRP A 56 -9.42 -3.18 -10.18
N ILE A 57 -10.13 -3.67 -9.15
CA ILE A 57 -11.57 -3.94 -9.24
C ILE A 57 -12.37 -2.68 -9.56
N GLY A 58 -12.00 -1.53 -8.99
CA GLY A 58 -12.63 -0.24 -9.27
C GLY A 58 -13.90 0.04 -8.45
N GLY A 59 -14.53 1.20 -8.71
CA GLY A 59 -15.77 1.63 -8.04
C GLY A 59 -15.60 1.73 -6.52
N ARG A 60 -16.54 1.12 -5.76
CA ARG A 60 -16.48 1.11 -4.28
C ARG A 60 -15.24 0.41 -3.72
N TRP A 61 -14.64 -0.51 -4.47
CA TRP A 61 -13.47 -1.28 -4.05
C TRP A 61 -12.18 -0.46 -4.08
N THR A 62 -12.12 0.61 -4.88
CA THR A 62 -10.98 1.54 -4.88
C THR A 62 -10.76 2.16 -3.51
N ARG A 63 -11.84 2.59 -2.83
CA ARG A 63 -11.76 3.18 -1.48
C ARG A 63 -11.26 2.16 -0.46
N LEU A 64 -11.79 0.94 -0.51
CA LEU A 64 -11.32 -0.16 0.34
C LEU A 64 -9.86 -0.52 0.05
N GLY A 65 -9.45 -0.49 -1.21
CA GLY A 65 -8.06 -0.68 -1.62
C GLY A 65 -7.13 0.39 -1.06
N LEU A 66 -7.50 1.67 -1.17
CA LEU A 66 -6.71 2.77 -0.58
C LEU A 66 -6.60 2.66 0.94
N LEU A 67 -7.68 2.24 1.62
CA LEU A 67 -7.66 1.97 3.06
C LEU A 67 -6.75 0.79 3.41
N ALA A 68 -6.82 -0.31 2.67
CA ALA A 68 -5.96 -1.47 2.88
C ALA A 68 -4.48 -1.13 2.64
N LEU A 69 -4.20 -0.34 1.61
CA LEU A 69 -2.87 0.18 1.32
C LEU A 69 -2.34 1.02 2.49
N GLY A 70 -3.10 2.01 2.94
CA GLY A 70 -2.68 2.85 4.06
C GLY A 70 -2.57 2.13 5.39
N GLY A 71 -3.53 1.26 5.69
CA GLY A 71 -3.52 0.44 6.89
C GLY A 71 -2.34 -0.50 6.93
N GLY A 72 -2.04 -1.20 5.83
CA GLY A 72 -0.90 -2.12 5.77
C GLY A 72 0.46 -1.42 5.75
N LEU A 73 0.58 -0.30 5.05
CA LEU A 73 1.81 0.51 5.09
C LEU A 73 2.06 1.04 6.50
N THR A 74 1.09 1.74 7.09
CA THR A 74 1.21 2.34 8.43
C THR A 74 1.37 1.27 9.50
N GLY A 75 0.55 0.21 9.46
CA GLY A 75 0.62 -0.91 10.40
C GLY A 75 1.95 -1.62 10.35
N GLY A 76 2.50 -1.85 9.15
CA GLY A 76 3.83 -2.42 9.00
C GLY A 76 4.93 -1.52 9.56
N VAL A 77 4.85 -0.21 9.37
CA VAL A 77 5.79 0.76 9.98
C VAL A 77 5.74 0.71 11.50
N LEU A 78 4.53 0.69 12.08
CA LEU A 78 4.35 0.60 13.53
C LEU A 78 4.93 -0.70 14.11
N VAL A 79 4.75 -1.83 13.42
CA VAL A 79 5.37 -3.10 13.82
C VAL A 79 6.90 -3.03 13.72
N GLY A 80 7.43 -2.41 12.67
CA GLY A 80 8.88 -2.21 12.51
C GLY A 80 9.47 -1.33 13.62
N PHE A 81 8.76 -0.26 13.99
CA PHE A 81 9.13 0.60 15.12
C PHE A 81 9.07 -0.14 16.46
N ALA A 82 7.97 -0.83 16.76
CA ALA A 82 7.80 -1.60 17.99
C ALA A 82 8.83 -2.74 18.13
N GLY A 83 9.25 -3.32 17.01
CA GLY A 83 10.33 -4.32 16.95
C GLY A 83 11.75 -3.73 17.03
N GLY A 84 11.93 -2.42 17.15
CA GLY A 84 13.23 -1.77 17.27
C GLY A 84 14.01 -1.58 15.95
N HIS A 85 13.38 -1.81 14.80
CA HIS A 85 14.02 -1.70 13.47
C HIS A 85 13.98 -0.30 12.86
N LEU A 86 13.11 0.56 13.38
CA LEU A 86 12.96 1.93 12.92
C LEU A 86 13.10 2.87 14.11
N SER A 87 13.84 3.96 13.91
CA SER A 87 13.81 5.07 14.86
C SER A 87 12.46 5.78 14.80
N LEU A 88 12.09 6.49 15.88
CA LEU A 88 10.85 7.27 15.92
C LEU A 88 10.79 8.28 14.75
N ALA A 89 11.91 8.95 14.44
CA ALA A 89 11.99 9.88 13.32
C ALA A 89 11.74 9.19 11.97
N ALA A 90 12.29 8.00 11.76
CA ALA A 90 12.07 7.23 10.54
C ALA A 90 10.62 6.73 10.43
N ALA A 91 10.03 6.27 11.54
CA ALA A 91 8.63 5.84 11.58
C ALA A 91 7.69 7.00 11.25
N LEU A 92 7.86 8.16 11.90
CA LEU A 92 7.05 9.35 11.62
C LEU A 92 7.22 9.85 10.18
N GLY A 93 8.45 9.86 9.67
CA GLY A 93 8.73 10.23 8.28
C GLY A 93 8.02 9.32 7.28
N GLN A 94 8.06 8.00 7.49
CA GLN A 94 7.37 7.04 6.64
C GLN A 94 5.85 7.17 6.74
N ILE A 95 5.29 7.33 7.94
CA ILE A 95 3.85 7.55 8.12
C ILE A 95 3.40 8.85 7.44
N GLY A 96 4.16 9.94 7.60
CA GLY A 96 3.89 11.20 6.91
C GLY A 96 3.88 11.03 5.39
N ALA A 97 4.85 10.31 4.82
CA ALA A 97 4.89 10.01 3.39
C ALA A 97 3.69 9.16 2.94
N VAL A 98 3.25 8.18 3.74
CA VAL A 98 2.05 7.37 3.47
C VAL A 98 0.80 8.24 3.44
N VAL A 99 0.63 9.14 4.41
CA VAL A 99 -0.53 10.04 4.48
C VAL A 99 -0.56 10.97 3.27
N VAL A 100 0.55 11.61 2.93
CA VAL A 100 0.63 12.52 1.78
C VAL A 100 0.39 11.75 0.47
N GLY A 101 1.03 10.59 0.30
CA GLY A 101 0.88 9.76 -0.89
C GLY A 101 -0.55 9.26 -1.09
N LEU A 102 -1.21 8.78 -0.03
CA LEU A 102 -2.60 8.35 -0.09
C LEU A 102 -3.57 9.51 -0.30
N GLY A 103 -3.30 10.67 0.30
CA GLY A 103 -4.08 11.88 0.05
C GLY A 103 -4.04 12.29 -1.42
N ALA A 104 -2.85 12.26 -2.03
CA ALA A 104 -2.68 12.53 -3.46
C ALA A 104 -3.41 11.48 -4.32
N LEU A 105 -3.31 10.19 -3.99
CA LEU A 105 -4.02 9.13 -4.72
C LEU A 105 -5.54 9.28 -4.58
N ALA A 106 -6.04 9.51 -3.38
CA ALA A 106 -7.47 9.72 -3.14
C ALA A 106 -8.00 10.94 -3.90
N PHE A 107 -7.21 12.01 -3.97
CA PHE A 107 -7.53 13.18 -4.78
C PHE A 107 -7.59 12.85 -6.28
N LEU A 108 -6.61 12.13 -6.82
CA LEU A 108 -6.60 11.69 -8.22
C LEU A 108 -7.82 10.83 -8.56
N PHE A 109 -8.17 9.86 -7.71
CA PHE A 109 -9.36 9.02 -7.91
C PHE A 109 -10.66 9.83 -7.81
N LYS A 110 -10.72 10.83 -6.94
CA LYS A 110 -11.88 11.73 -6.84
C LYS A 110 -12.05 12.53 -8.15
N VAL A 111 -10.99 13.18 -8.61
CA VAL A 111 -11.01 13.96 -9.86
C VAL A 111 -11.39 13.08 -11.06
N ALA A 112 -10.85 11.86 -11.13
CA ALA A 112 -11.22 10.89 -12.16
C ALA A 112 -12.70 10.50 -12.11
N SER A 113 -13.28 10.32 -10.91
CA SER A 113 -14.71 9.99 -10.79
C SER A 113 -15.65 11.16 -11.10
N GLU A 114 -15.22 12.40 -10.89
CA GLU A 114 -16.01 13.60 -11.18
C GLU A 114 -15.95 13.99 -12.67
N SER A 115 -14.92 13.52 -13.40
CA SER A 115 -14.73 13.79 -14.83
C SER A 115 -15.37 12.75 -15.76
N ASP A 116 -15.99 11.70 -15.20
CA ASP A 116 -16.66 10.64 -15.94
C ASP A 116 -18.20 10.78 -15.81
N PRO A 117 -18.91 11.35 -16.81
CA PRO A 117 -20.35 11.61 -16.73
C PRO A 117 -21.21 10.34 -16.70
N ASP A 118 -20.63 9.17 -17.00
CA ASP A 118 -21.31 7.86 -17.02
C ASP A 118 -21.09 7.05 -15.72
N ALA A 119 -20.43 7.63 -14.71
CA ALA A 119 -20.14 6.97 -13.43
C ALA A 119 -21.28 7.03 -12.39
N ALA A 120 -22.45 7.55 -12.78
CA ALA A 120 -23.67 7.65 -11.96
C ALA A 120 -24.58 6.42 -12.08
#